data_AF-A0A0U5BAG9-F1
#
_entry.id   AF-A0A0U5BAG9-F1
#
_cell.length_a   1.000
_cell.length_b   1.000
_cell.length_c   1.000
_cell.angle_alpha   90.00
_cell.angle_beta   90.00
_cell.angle_gamma   90.00
#
_symmetry.space_group_name_H-M   'P 1'
#
loop_
_entity.id
_entity.type
_entity.pdbx_description
1 polymer ?
#
loop_
_entity_poly.entity_id
_entity_poly.type
_entity_poly.pdbx_seq_one_letter_code
_entity_poly.pdbx_strand_id
1 'polypeptide(L)' 'MATINLYCNTLRSLFKKAVEWNMIAVNPTANLKPLKVNKEAHDVYTKEQVMMLLQAA' A
#
# COMPACT_ATOMS: atom_id res chain seq x y z
N MET A 1 -6.72 -7.21 1.88
CA MET A 1 -5.49 -7.08 2.71
C MET A 1 -4.58 -5.92 2.32
N ALA A 2 -4.47 -5.54 1.03
CA ALA A 2 -3.66 -4.38 0.60
C ALA A 2 -4.02 -3.06 1.34
N THR A 3 -5.30 -2.84 1.59
CA THR A 3 -5.81 -1.66 2.30
C THR A 3 -5.34 -1.58 3.75
N ILE A 4 -5.17 -2.71 4.45
CA ILE A 4 -4.71 -2.72 5.84
C ILE A 4 -3.25 -2.29 5.91
N ASN A 5 -2.40 -2.80 5.02
CA ASN A 5 -1.00 -2.36 4.94
C ASN A 5 -0.88 -0.87 4.61
N LEU A 6 -1.77 -0.36 3.75
CA LEU A 6 -1.84 1.08 3.47
C LEU A 6 -2.13 1.87 4.75
N TYR A 7 -3.16 1.49 5.50
CA TYR A 7 -3.48 2.16 6.77
C TYR A 7 -2.36 2.07 7.80
N CYS A 8 -1.72 0.90 7.93
CA CYS A 8 -0.56 0.73 8.82
C CYS A 8 0.60 1.67 8.42
N ASN A 9 0.85 1.86 7.12
CA ASN A 9 1.88 2.78 6.65
C ASN A 9 1.50 4.25 6.91
N THR A 10 0.24 4.62 6.68
CA THR A 10 -0.26 5.98 6.98
C THR A 10 -0.12 6.30 8.46
N LEU A 11 -0.57 5.39 9.34
CA LEU A 11 -0.45 5.55 10.78
C LEU A 11 1.02 5.63 11.21
N ARG A 12 1.90 4.79 10.65
CA ARG A 12 3.33 4.84 10.95
C ARG A 12 3.95 6.18 10.58
N SER A 13 3.59 6.73 9.42
CA SER A 13 4.07 8.05 9.00
C SER A 13 3.57 9.16 9.93
N LEU A 14 2.29 9.13 10.29
CA LEU A 14 1.68 10.12 11.17
C LEU A 14 2.32 10.10 12.57
N PHE A 15 2.46 8.92 13.17
CA PHE A 15 3.12 8.79 14.47
C PHE A 15 4.61 9.10 14.44
N LYS A 16 5.29 8.86 13.31
CA LYS A 16 6.68 9.29 13.15
C LYS A 16 6.79 10.81 13.22
N LYS A 17 5.90 11.54 12.53
CA LYS A 17 5.83 13.01 12.62
C LYS A 17 5.48 13.50 14.02
N ALA A 18 4.57 12.82 14.71
CA ALA A 18 4.23 13.16 16.10
C ALA A 18 5.42 13.00 17.07
N VAL A 19 6.30 12.00 16.85
CA VAL A 19 7.56 11.88 17.59
C VAL A 19 8.54 13.00 17.22
N GLU A 20 8.69 13.31 15.92
CA GLU A 20 9.55 14.42 15.46
C GLU A 20 9.12 15.78 16.05
N TRP A 21 7.82 15.97 16.28
CA TRP A 21 7.27 17.15 16.93
C TRP A 21 7.25 17.08 18.46
N ASN A 22 7.84 16.04 19.06
CA ASN A 22 7.84 15.79 20.51
C ASN A 22 6.44 15.73 21.14
N MET A 23 5.40 15.39 20.37
CA MET A 23 4.04 15.21 20.90
C MET A 23 3.87 13.88 21.65
N ILE A 24 4.63 12.86 21.24
CA ILE A 24 4.67 11.54 21.86
C ILE A 24 6.11 11.05 21.92
N ALA A 25 6.45 10.26 22.94
CA ALA A 25 7.82 9.78 23.15
C ALA A 25 8.25 8.72 22.13
N VAL A 26 7.33 7.83 21.74
CA VAL A 26 7.63 6.69 20.87
C VAL A 26 6.47 6.45 19.91
N ASN A 27 6.77 6.02 18.68
CA ASN A 27 5.76 5.63 17.70
C ASN A 27 5.17 4.25 18.07
N PRO A 28 3.88 4.15 18.40
CA PRO A 28 3.25 2.89 18.81
C PRO A 28 3.18 1.84 17.70
N THR A 29 3.32 2.25 16.44
CA THR A 29 3.22 1.38 15.25
C THR A 29 4.58 0.96 14.69
N ALA A 30 5.68 1.32 15.37
CA ALA A 30 7.04 1.00 14.92
C ALA A 30 7.26 -0.50 14.72
N ASN A 31 6.71 -1.33 15.62
CA ASN A 31 6.91 -2.78 15.63
C ASN A 31 5.87 -3.58 14.83
N LEU A 32 4.90 -2.92 14.20
CA LEU A 32 3.87 -3.62 13.42
C LEU A 32 4.48 -4.24 12.15
N LYS A 33 4.42 -5.56 12.02
CA LYS A 33 4.87 -6.22 10.79
C LYS A 33 3.82 -6.02 9.69
N PRO A 34 4.22 -5.69 8.46
CA PRO A 34 3.29 -5.65 7.34
C PRO A 34 2.70 -7.04 7.12
N LEU A 35 1.40 -7.10 6.86
CA LEU A 35 0.72 -8.35 6.53
C LEU A 35 1.22 -8.82 5.16
N LYS A 36 1.57 -10.10 5.05
CA LYS A 36 1.90 -10.69 3.75
C LYS A 36 0.63 -10.71 2.90
N VAL A 37 0.64 -9.97 1.80
CA VAL A 37 -0.43 -10.02 0.79
C VAL A 37 0.11 -10.82 -0.37
N ASN A 38 -0.50 -11.97 -0.67
CA ASN A 38 -0.27 -12.62 -1.96
C ASN A 38 -0.84 -11.69 -3.02
N LYS A 39 0.05 -11.00 -3.73
CA LYS A 39 -0.31 -10.31 -4.97
C LYS A 39 -0.39 -11.40 -6.02
N GLU A 40 -1.58 -11.93 -6.25
CA GLU A 40 -1.82 -12.68 -7.47
C GLU A 40 -1.61 -11.70 -8.63
N ALA A 41 -0.55 -11.93 -9.41
CA ALA A 41 -0.32 -11.20 -10.63
C ALA A 41 -1.38 -11.69 -11.63
N HIS A 42 -2.54 -11.05 -11.63
CA HIS A 42 -3.49 -11.25 -12.70
C HIS A 42 -3.04 -10.38 -13.88
N ASP A 43 -2.82 -11.02 -15.02
CA ASP A 43 -2.75 -10.31 -16.29
C ASP A 43 -4.08 -9.57 -16.47
N VAL A 44 -4.01 -8.24 -16.43
CA VAL A 44 -5.20 -7.37 -16.49
C VAL A 44 -5.84 -7.43 -17.89
N TYR A 45 -5.04 -7.72 -18.91
CA TYR A 45 -5.49 -7.87 -20.29
C TYR A 45 -4.81 -9.05 -20.98
N THR A 46 -5.57 -9.80 -21.76
CA THR A 46 -5.01 -10.74 -22.74
C THR A 46 -4.49 -9.99 -23.97
N LYS A 47 -3.64 -10.65 -24.79
CA LYS A 47 -3.10 -10.05 -26.02
C LYS A 47 -4.20 -9.59 -26.97
N GLU A 48 -5.30 -10.34 -27.03
CA GLU A 48 -6.47 -10.04 -27.86
C GLU A 48 -7.17 -8.77 -27.35
N GLN A 49 -7.34 -8.62 -26.05
CA GLN A 49 -7.92 -7.42 -25.44
C GLN A 49 -7.05 -6.18 -25.67
N VAL A 50 -5.73 -6.33 -25.62
CA VAL A 50 -4.79 -5.24 -25.96
C VAL A 50 -4.93 -4.84 -27.43
N MET A 51 -5.05 -5.80 -28.36
CA MET A 51 -5.26 -5.50 -29.78
C MET A 51 -6.58 -4.77 -30.03
N MET A 52 -7.66 -5.16 -29.36
CA MET A 52 -8.96 -4.47 -29.48
C MET A 52 -8.88 -3.01 -28.99
N LEU A 53 -8.18 -2.76 -27.89
CA LEU A 53 -7.99 -1.40 -27.36
C LEU A 53 -7.14 -0.53 -28.30
N LEU A 54 -6.10 -1.10 -28.92
CA LEU A 54 -5.25 -0.39 -29.87
C LEU A 54 -5.96 -0.06 -31.19
N GLN A 55 -6.96 -0.84 -31.59
CA GLN A 55 -7.76 -0.59 -32.79
C GLN A 55 -8.90 0.41 -32.56
N ALA A 56 -9.29 0.64 -31.30
CA ALA A 56 -10.35 1.57 -30.92
C ALA A 56 -9.83 3.00 -30.60
N ALA A 57 -8.51 3.22 -30.70
CA ALA A 57 -7.82 4.49 -30.48
C ALA A 57 -7.42 5.16 -31.80
#